data_AF-A0A1B6MEW0-F1
#
_entry.id   AF-A0A1B6MEW0-F1
#
_cell.length_a   1.000
_cell.length_b   1.000
_cell.length_c   1.000
_cell.angle_alpha   90.00
_cell.angle_beta   90.00
_cell.angle_gamma   90.00
#
_symmetry.space_group_name_H-M   'P 1'
#
loop_
_entity.id
_entity.type
_entity.pdbx_description
1 polymer ?
#
loop_
_entity_poly.entity_id
_entity_poly.type
_entity_poly.pdbx_seq_one_letter_code
_entity_poly.pdbx_strand_id
1 'polypeptide(L)'
;MFNSLFVVLAGLNMVFSKVTPEKTSPQQTVEVKDLGTYLVELDKKILRMLILPEKGGGDQLLEYLEKFWKNFRHLDGLVVLSEQEAFRPAKYTLEQECPKFVQEAFDVLNLQQTYDWDAEKFSTFREYLILISGLSGKFPEDFSKMRVDVETLFQNPLQQQF
;
A
#
# COMPACT_ATOMS: atom_id res chain seq x y z
N MET A 1 -32.63 20.84 61.64
CA MET A 1 -32.46 19.38 61.66
C MET A 1 -31.30 19.06 60.72
N PHE A 2 -30.18 18.64 61.29
CA PHE A 2 -29.02 18.10 60.56
C PHE A 2 -29.28 16.62 60.25
N ASN A 3 -28.86 16.15 59.06
CA ASN A 3 -28.35 14.79 58.87
C ASN A 3 -27.60 14.65 57.53
N SER A 4 -26.28 14.57 57.66
CA SER A 4 -25.38 13.54 57.11
C SER A 4 -25.21 13.32 55.60
N LEU A 5 -23.98 13.61 55.18
CA LEU A 5 -23.21 13.05 54.06
C LEU A 5 -23.02 11.52 54.21
N PHE A 6 -22.97 10.74 53.12
CA PHE A 6 -21.85 9.87 52.72
C PHE A 6 -22.19 8.92 51.55
N VAL A 7 -21.16 8.71 50.73
CA VAL A 7 -20.92 7.86 49.55
C VAL A 7 -21.26 6.37 49.75
N VAL A 8 -21.75 5.65 48.71
CA VAL A 8 -21.38 4.23 48.40
C VAL A 8 -21.66 3.85 46.92
N LEU A 9 -20.56 3.50 46.23
CA LEU A 9 -20.28 2.43 45.25
C LEU A 9 -21.27 1.89 44.19
N ALA A 10 -20.71 1.83 42.97
CA ALA A 10 -20.57 0.67 42.07
C ALA A 10 -21.82 -0.06 41.52
N GLY A 11 -21.89 -0.08 40.19
CA GLY A 11 -22.80 -0.93 39.43
C GLY A 11 -22.48 -0.91 37.94
N LEU A 12 -21.27 -1.36 37.58
CA LEU A 12 -20.96 -1.83 36.22
C LEU A 12 -21.95 -2.94 35.86
N ASN A 13 -22.84 -2.71 34.89
CA ASN A 13 -23.52 -3.79 34.19
C ASN A 13 -23.69 -3.44 32.71
N MET A 14 -22.81 -4.08 31.94
CA MET A 14 -22.99 -4.60 30.60
C MET A 14 -24.32 -4.26 29.90
N VAL A 15 -24.22 -3.48 28.83
CA VAL A 15 -25.03 -3.73 27.64
C VAL A 15 -24.05 -4.04 26.51
N PHE A 16 -23.76 -5.33 26.35
CA PHE A 16 -23.15 -5.86 25.14
C PHE A 16 -24.15 -5.69 23.99
N SER A 17 -24.06 -4.56 23.28
CA SER A 17 -24.64 -4.46 21.95
C SER A 17 -23.88 -5.42 21.03
N LYS A 18 -24.61 -6.40 20.50
CA LYS A 18 -24.13 -7.43 19.57
C LYS A 18 -23.26 -6.80 18.48
N VAL A 19 -21.95 -7.01 18.58
CA VAL A 19 -21.04 -6.86 17.45
C VAL A 19 -21.26 -8.10 16.60
N THR A 20 -21.97 -7.93 15.49
CA THR A 20 -21.94 -8.89 14.38
C THR A 20 -20.46 -9.05 13.99
N PRO A 21 -19.88 -10.26 14.05
CA PRO A 21 -18.54 -10.44 13.53
C PRO A 21 -18.66 -10.32 12.01
N GLU A 22 -18.33 -9.15 11.47
CA GLU A 22 -17.86 -9.07 10.10
C GLU A 22 -16.75 -10.11 9.98
N LYS A 23 -16.98 -11.10 9.13
CA LYS A 23 -15.92 -11.96 8.61
C LYS A 23 -14.91 -11.03 7.96
N THR A 24 -13.92 -10.58 8.72
CA THR A 24 -12.68 -10.07 8.18
C THR A 24 -12.09 -11.26 7.42
N SER A 25 -12.24 -11.26 6.09
CA SER A 25 -11.42 -12.09 5.24
C SER A 25 -9.97 -11.86 5.66
N PRO A 26 -9.15 -12.90 5.86
CA PRO A 26 -7.75 -12.67 6.18
C PRO A 26 -7.15 -11.87 5.02
N GLN A 27 -6.87 -10.58 5.26
CA GLN A 27 -6.00 -9.82 4.38
C GLN A 27 -4.71 -10.63 4.35
N GLN A 28 -4.40 -11.19 3.20
CA GLN A 28 -3.18 -11.94 2.99
C GLN A 28 -2.04 -10.91 3.06
N THR A 29 -1.52 -10.67 4.26
CA THR A 29 -0.45 -9.72 4.51
C THR A 29 0.80 -10.28 3.84
N VAL A 30 1.22 -9.66 2.74
CA VAL A 30 2.49 -10.00 2.10
C VAL A 30 3.59 -9.64 3.09
N GLU A 31 4.48 -10.59 3.40
CA GLU A 31 5.60 -10.33 4.30
C GLU A 31 6.51 -9.26 3.70
N VAL A 32 7.07 -8.37 4.53
CA VAL A 32 7.87 -7.22 4.06
C VAL A 32 9.00 -7.65 3.13
N LYS A 33 9.68 -8.76 3.47
CA LYS A 33 10.77 -9.34 2.68
C LYS A 33 10.38 -9.68 1.23
N ASP A 34 9.10 -9.97 0.99
CA ASP A 34 8.57 -10.42 -0.31
C ASP A 34 7.85 -9.27 -1.05
N LEU A 35 7.66 -8.11 -0.43
CA LEU A 35 6.92 -6.98 -1.01
C LEU A 35 7.48 -6.53 -2.36
N GLY A 36 8.81 -6.45 -2.49
CA GLY A 36 9.45 -6.01 -3.74
C GLY A 36 9.13 -6.95 -4.90
N THR A 37 9.26 -8.27 -4.67
CA THR A 37 8.92 -9.29 -5.67
C THR A 37 7.45 -9.22 -6.04
N TYR A 38 6.58 -9.13 -5.03
CA TYR A 38 5.14 -9.05 -5.24
C TYR A 38 4.72 -7.82 -6.07
N LEU A 39 5.29 -6.65 -5.79
CA LEU A 39 5.05 -5.43 -6.55
C LEU A 39 5.50 -5.57 -8.00
N VAL A 40 6.69 -6.14 -8.24
CA VAL A 40 7.20 -6.37 -9.61
C VAL A 40 6.33 -7.38 -10.38
N GLU A 41 5.79 -8.39 -9.72
CA GLU A 41 4.84 -9.31 -10.37
C GLU A 41 3.51 -8.65 -10.71
N LEU A 42 2.98 -7.80 -9.82
CA LEU A 42 1.79 -7.02 -10.09
C LEU A 42 2.01 -6.02 -11.23
N ASP A 43 3.14 -5.31 -11.25
CA ASP A 43 3.53 -4.39 -12.32
C ASP A 43 3.49 -5.07 -13.69
N LYS A 44 4.09 -6.26 -13.80
CA LYS A 44 4.07 -7.06 -15.05
C LYS A 44 2.66 -7.46 -15.47
N LYS A 45 1.80 -7.85 -14.51
CA LYS A 45 0.40 -8.22 -14.79
C LYS A 45 -0.40 -7.02 -15.27
N ILE A 46 -0.28 -5.89 -14.57
CA ILE A 46 -0.94 -4.62 -14.92
C ILE A 46 -0.49 -4.17 -16.31
N LEU A 47 0.82 -4.10 -16.54
CA LEU A 47 1.39 -3.68 -17.81
C LEU A 47 0.89 -4.55 -18.97
N ARG A 48 0.85 -5.87 -18.80
CA ARG A 48 0.31 -6.79 -19.81
C ARG A 48 -1.14 -6.47 -20.17
N MET A 49 -1.98 -6.22 -19.16
CA MET A 49 -3.40 -5.91 -19.37
C MET A 49 -3.58 -4.55 -20.05
N LEU A 50 -2.73 -3.58 -19.76
CA LEU A 50 -2.77 -2.26 -20.39
C LEU A 50 -2.31 -2.28 -21.85
N ILE A 51 -1.31 -3.08 -22.19
CA ILE A 51 -0.80 -3.21 -23.58
C ILE A 51 -1.73 -4.07 -24.44
N LEU A 52 -2.27 -5.15 -23.87
CA LEU A 52 -3.14 -6.10 -24.56
C LEU A 52 -4.48 -6.22 -23.82
N PRO A 53 -5.37 -5.22 -23.96
CA PRO A 53 -6.64 -5.24 -23.25
C PRO A 53 -7.58 -6.30 -23.83
N GLU A 54 -8.16 -7.11 -22.96
CA GLU A 54 -9.13 -8.16 -23.29
C GLU A 54 -10.48 -7.85 -22.65
N LYS A 55 -11.58 -8.04 -23.40
CA LYS A 55 -12.94 -7.82 -22.89
C LYS A 55 -13.17 -8.63 -21.61
N GLY A 56 -13.77 -8.01 -20.60
CA GLY A 56 -14.03 -8.62 -19.30
C GLY A 56 -12.84 -8.63 -18.32
N GLY A 57 -11.63 -8.24 -18.75
CA GLY A 57 -10.46 -8.15 -17.88
C GLY A 57 -10.42 -6.91 -16.97
N GLY A 58 -11.35 -5.95 -17.14
CA GLY A 58 -11.30 -4.67 -16.44
C GLY A 58 -11.35 -4.79 -14.91
N ASP A 59 -12.23 -5.61 -14.36
CA ASP A 59 -12.35 -5.74 -12.90
C ASP A 59 -11.08 -6.32 -12.27
N GLN A 60 -10.42 -7.26 -12.96
CA GLN A 60 -9.15 -7.81 -12.53
C GLN A 60 -8.01 -6.78 -12.60
N LEU A 61 -8.01 -5.91 -13.62
CA LEU A 61 -7.05 -4.81 -13.71
C LEU A 61 -7.21 -3.83 -12.54
N LEU A 62 -8.45 -3.47 -12.19
CA LEU A 62 -8.74 -2.63 -11.03
C LEU A 62 -8.27 -3.27 -9.72
N GLU A 63 -8.51 -4.58 -9.55
CA GLU A 63 -8.04 -5.32 -8.38
C GLU A 63 -6.50 -5.32 -8.28
N TYR A 64 -5.81 -5.49 -9.41
CA TYR A 64 -4.34 -5.44 -9.43
C TYR A 64 -3.81 -4.04 -9.13
N LEU A 65 -4.42 -2.98 -9.66
CA LEU A 65 -4.05 -1.61 -9.35
C LEU A 65 -4.27 -1.28 -7.87
N GLU A 66 -5.38 -1.71 -7.29
CA GLU A 66 -5.67 -1.52 -5.87
C GLU A 66 -4.63 -2.23 -4.99
N LYS A 67 -4.33 -3.51 -5.30
CA LYS A 67 -3.31 -4.28 -4.58
C LYS A 67 -1.93 -3.65 -4.73
N PHE A 68 -1.57 -3.20 -5.93
CA PHE A 68 -0.31 -2.53 -6.18
C PHE A 68 -0.23 -1.25 -5.33
N TRP A 69 -1.24 -0.38 -5.40
CA TRP A 69 -1.30 0.85 -4.64
C TRP A 69 -1.12 0.62 -3.14
N LYS A 70 -1.90 -0.29 -2.54
CA LYS A 70 -1.85 -0.59 -1.10
C LYS A 70 -0.46 -1.06 -0.66
N ASN A 71 0.15 -1.99 -1.41
CA ASN A 71 1.45 -2.55 -1.05
C ASN A 71 2.59 -1.59 -1.35
N PHE A 72 2.50 -0.79 -2.42
CA PHE A 72 3.53 0.19 -2.74
C PHE A 72 3.52 1.33 -1.73
N ARG A 73 2.33 1.79 -1.32
CA ARG A 73 2.18 2.75 -0.22
C ARG A 73 2.71 2.20 1.10
N HIS A 74 2.50 0.92 1.38
CA HIS A 74 3.06 0.30 2.58
C HIS A 74 4.59 0.29 2.54
N LEU A 75 5.18 -0.14 1.43
CA LEU A 75 6.63 -0.13 1.23
C LEU A 75 7.21 1.29 1.34
N ASP A 76 6.59 2.28 0.70
CA ASP A 76 6.96 3.69 0.82
C ASP A 76 6.93 4.18 2.28
N GLY A 77 5.88 3.83 3.03
CA GLY A 77 5.80 4.16 4.45
C GLY A 77 6.96 3.60 5.26
N LEU A 78 7.36 2.35 5.00
CA LEU A 78 8.52 1.75 5.66
C LEU A 78 9.84 2.41 5.25
N VAL A 79 9.97 2.78 3.97
CA VAL A 79 11.15 3.50 3.45
C VAL A 79 11.29 4.89 4.08
N VAL A 80 10.19 5.64 4.19
CA VAL A 80 10.16 6.96 4.83
C VAL A 80 10.54 6.90 6.31
N LEU A 81 10.20 5.79 6.98
CA LEU A 81 10.58 5.54 8.37
C LEU A 81 11.98 4.93 8.53
N SER A 82 12.69 4.69 7.43
CA SER A 82 14.01 4.04 7.39
C SER A 82 14.05 2.66 8.05
N GLU A 83 12.95 1.90 7.95
CA GLU A 83 12.84 0.55 8.51
C GLU A 83 13.75 -0.45 7.77
N GLN A 84 14.72 -1.04 8.47
CA GLN A 84 15.79 -1.84 7.84
C GLN A 84 15.28 -2.99 6.95
N GLU A 85 14.19 -3.64 7.34
CA GLU A 85 13.57 -4.74 6.59
C GLU A 85 13.05 -4.32 5.21
N ALA A 86 12.70 -3.04 5.02
CA ALA A 86 12.22 -2.52 3.76
C ALA A 86 13.34 -2.21 2.75
N PHE A 87 14.60 -2.20 3.19
CA PHE A 87 15.72 -1.79 2.33
C PHE A 87 15.87 -2.68 1.10
N ARG A 88 15.87 -4.01 1.31
CA ARG A 88 16.02 -4.98 0.22
C ARG A 88 14.81 -4.95 -0.74
N PRO A 89 13.56 -5.01 -0.27
CA PRO A 89 12.38 -4.84 -1.12
C PRO A 89 12.35 -3.54 -1.92
N ALA A 90 12.69 -2.40 -1.29
CA ALA A 90 12.71 -1.09 -1.94
C ALA A 90 13.79 -1.01 -3.01
N LYS A 91 15.01 -1.47 -2.68
CA LYS A 91 16.12 -1.58 -3.63
C LYS A 91 15.73 -2.42 -4.84
N TYR A 92 15.15 -3.60 -4.63
CA TYR A 92 14.74 -4.48 -5.71
C TYR A 92 13.67 -3.83 -6.61
N THR A 93 12.70 -3.14 -6.01
CA THR A 93 11.66 -2.41 -6.74
C THR A 93 12.26 -1.36 -7.68
N LEU A 94 13.23 -0.58 -7.19
CA LEU A 94 13.93 0.43 -8.00
C LEU A 94 14.81 -0.18 -9.09
N GLU A 95 15.56 -1.25 -8.77
CA GLU A 95 16.41 -1.95 -9.75
C GLU A 95 15.59 -2.58 -10.89
N GLN A 96 14.34 -2.95 -10.62
CA GLN A 96 13.40 -3.45 -11.63
C GLN A 96 12.63 -2.33 -12.33
N GLU A 97 12.91 -1.05 -12.05
CA GLU A 97 12.19 0.12 -12.59
C GLU A 97 10.67 0.08 -12.32
N CYS A 98 10.27 -0.53 -11.21
CA CYS A 98 8.86 -0.72 -10.85
C CYS A 98 8.31 0.53 -10.14
N PRO A 99 7.11 1.02 -10.49
CA PRO A 99 6.24 0.55 -11.58
C PRO A 99 6.71 1.00 -12.97
N LYS A 100 6.77 0.07 -13.93
CA LYS A 100 7.01 0.38 -15.35
C LYS A 100 5.74 0.89 -16.02
N PHE A 101 4.57 0.37 -15.64
CA PHE A 101 3.32 0.75 -16.31
C PHE A 101 2.99 2.24 -16.22
N VAL A 102 3.53 2.99 -15.26
CA VAL A 102 3.30 4.45 -15.20
C VAL A 102 4.17 5.26 -16.17
N GLN A 103 5.17 4.63 -16.79
CA GLN A 103 6.11 5.26 -17.73
C GLN A 103 5.65 5.12 -19.19
N GLU A 104 4.71 4.22 -19.43
CA GLU A 104 4.23 3.85 -20.75
C GLU A 104 3.01 4.67 -21.17
N ALA A 105 2.92 4.96 -22.46
CA ALA A 105 1.78 5.67 -23.03
C ALA A 105 0.75 4.66 -23.54
N PHE A 106 -0.46 4.66 -22.96
CA PHE A 106 -1.57 3.82 -23.43
C PHE A 106 -2.76 4.67 -23.85
N ASP A 107 -3.55 4.15 -24.77
CA ASP A 107 -4.84 4.76 -25.14
C ASP A 107 -5.89 4.46 -24.07
N VAL A 108 -5.94 5.34 -23.07
CA VAL A 108 -6.83 5.24 -21.92
C VAL A 108 -8.31 5.25 -22.33
N LEU A 109 -8.69 5.93 -23.43
CA LEU A 109 -10.07 5.93 -23.92
C LEU A 109 -10.42 4.58 -24.57
N ASN A 110 -9.49 4.00 -25.31
CA ASN A 110 -9.67 2.65 -25.85
C ASN A 110 -9.79 1.59 -24.75
N LEU A 111 -9.07 1.75 -23.63
CA LEU A 111 -9.23 0.86 -22.46
C LEU A 111 -10.64 0.92 -21.88
N GLN A 112 -11.22 2.11 -21.74
CA GLN A 112 -12.60 2.28 -21.27
C GLN A 112 -13.59 1.50 -22.15
N GLN A 113 -13.45 1.65 -23.47
CA GLN A 113 -14.31 0.97 -24.44
C GLN A 113 -14.10 -0.55 -24.45
N THR A 114 -12.85 -0.99 -24.37
CA THR A 114 -12.50 -2.43 -24.43
C THR A 114 -12.98 -3.17 -23.18
N TYR A 115 -12.89 -2.55 -22.01
CA TYR A 115 -13.34 -3.15 -20.75
C TYR A 115 -14.81 -2.90 -20.43
N ASP A 116 -15.52 -2.13 -21.25
CA ASP A 116 -16.92 -1.77 -21.04
C ASP A 116 -17.13 -1.10 -19.66
N TRP A 117 -16.20 -0.22 -19.29
CA TRP A 117 -16.27 0.48 -18.01
C TRP A 117 -17.23 1.66 -18.09
N ASP A 118 -18.13 1.71 -17.11
CA ASP A 118 -18.88 2.93 -16.81
C ASP A 118 -17.95 4.06 -16.34
N ALA A 119 -18.54 5.25 -16.20
CA ALA A 119 -17.80 6.44 -15.80
C ALA A 119 -17.15 6.32 -14.41
N GLU A 120 -17.76 5.55 -13.51
CA GLU A 120 -17.27 5.37 -12.14
C GLU A 120 -16.03 4.49 -12.13
N LYS A 121 -16.09 3.28 -12.71
CA LYS A 121 -14.96 2.37 -12.84
C LYS A 121 -13.80 3.01 -13.60
N PHE A 122 -14.10 3.74 -14.67
CA PHE A 122 -13.08 4.46 -15.42
C PHE A 122 -12.44 5.60 -14.61
N SER A 123 -13.21 6.29 -13.77
CA SER A 123 -12.66 7.28 -12.86
C SER A 123 -11.74 6.65 -11.82
N THR A 124 -12.15 5.55 -11.19
CA THR A 124 -11.35 4.78 -10.22
C THR A 124 -10.04 4.28 -10.83
N PHE A 125 -10.08 3.78 -12.06
CA PHE A 125 -8.88 3.39 -12.81
C PHE A 125 -7.89 4.56 -12.94
N ARG A 126 -8.38 5.73 -13.39
CA ARG A 126 -7.53 6.93 -13.55
C ARG A 126 -6.97 7.42 -12.22
N GLU A 127 -7.76 7.37 -11.16
CA GLU A 127 -7.32 7.74 -9.82
C GLU A 127 -6.15 6.87 -9.36
N TYR A 128 -6.23 5.55 -9.53
CA TYR A 128 -5.10 4.66 -9.21
C TYR A 128 -3.84 5.00 -10.01
N LEU A 129 -3.97 5.27 -11.33
CA LEU A 129 -2.81 5.66 -12.13
C LEU A 129 -2.15 6.94 -11.60
N ILE A 130 -2.94 7.95 -11.23
CA ILE A 130 -2.44 9.22 -10.68
C ILE A 130 -1.76 9.00 -9.33
N LEU A 131 -2.40 8.28 -8.41
CA LEU A 131 -1.86 8.00 -7.07
C LEU A 131 -0.54 7.23 -7.14
N ILE A 132 -0.50 6.18 -7.97
CA ILE A 132 0.70 5.35 -8.13
C ILE A 132 1.82 6.13 -8.83
N SER A 133 1.50 6.92 -9.86
CA SER A 133 2.47 7.78 -10.53
C SER A 133 3.08 8.82 -9.58
N GLY A 134 2.26 9.50 -8.78
CA GLY A 134 2.73 10.47 -7.79
C GLY A 134 3.65 9.83 -6.74
N LEU A 135 3.30 8.64 -6.24
CA LEU A 135 4.14 7.90 -5.30
C LEU A 135 5.45 7.43 -5.94
N SER A 136 5.39 6.93 -7.18
CA SER A 136 6.56 6.49 -7.95
C SER A 136 7.55 7.64 -8.20
N GLY A 137 7.08 8.88 -8.37
CA GLY A 137 7.94 10.04 -8.60
C GLY A 137 8.82 10.39 -7.40
N LYS A 138 8.33 10.20 -6.17
CA LYS A 138 9.07 10.54 -4.94
C LYS A 138 9.84 9.36 -4.33
N PHE A 139 9.42 8.13 -4.60
CA PHE A 139 10.00 6.92 -4.00
C PHE A 139 11.53 6.78 -4.15
N PRO A 140 12.17 7.12 -5.30
CA PRO A 140 13.63 7.08 -5.41
C PRO A 140 14.36 8.06 -4.47
N GLU A 141 13.77 9.23 -4.22
CA GLU A 141 14.31 10.23 -3.30
C GLU A 141 14.22 9.73 -1.86
N ASP A 142 13.05 9.20 -1.48
CA ASP A 142 12.80 8.65 -0.15
C ASP A 142 13.75 7.46 0.14
N PHE A 143 13.94 6.56 -0.84
CA PHE A 143 14.92 5.47 -0.73
C PHE A 143 16.37 5.97 -0.60
N SER A 144 16.73 7.04 -1.28
CA SER A 144 18.07 7.62 -1.19
C SER A 144 18.38 8.13 0.22
N LYS A 145 17.38 8.71 0.91
CA LYS A 145 17.49 9.13 2.32
C LYS A 145 17.66 7.90 3.23
N MET A 146 16.80 6.90 3.07
CA MET A 146 16.89 5.63 3.81
C MET A 146 18.28 4.99 3.70
N ARG A 147 18.88 4.96 2.48
CA ARG A 147 20.21 4.36 2.29
C ARG A 147 21.27 5.05 3.16
N VAL A 148 21.24 6.38 3.23
CA VAL A 148 22.17 7.15 4.07
C VAL A 148 21.94 6.80 5.54
N ASP A 149 20.69 6.80 6.00
CA ASP A 149 20.36 6.49 7.40
C ASP A 149 20.83 5.08 7.78
N VAL A 150 20.52 4.08 6.97
CA VAL A 150 20.91 2.69 7.19
C VAL A 150 22.44 2.56 7.21
N GLU A 151 23.16 3.18 6.27
CA GLU A 151 24.62 3.19 6.25
C GLU A 151 25.21 3.85 7.52
N THR A 152 24.62 4.95 8.01
CA THR A 152 25.08 5.59 9.26
C THR A 152 24.85 4.74 10.50
N LEU A 153 23.74 3.98 10.58
CA LEU A 153 23.48 3.03 11.66
C LEU A 153 24.55 1.93 11.71
N PHE A 154 25.04 1.48 10.56
CA PHE A 154 26.13 0.49 10.49
C PHE A 154 27.52 1.07 10.81
N GLN A 155 27.73 2.37 10.66
CA GLN A 155 28.99 3.05 11.00
C GLN A 155 29.06 3.46 12.49
N ASN A 156 27.94 3.49 13.22
CA ASN A 156 27.88 3.81 14.65
C ASN A 156 27.44 2.63 15.55
N PRO A 157 28.16 1.49 15.60
CA PRO A 157 27.81 0.39 16.49
C PRO A 157 28.04 0.67 18.00
N LEU A 158 28.57 1.85 18.39
CA LEU A 158 29.11 2.11 19.73
C LEU A 158 28.26 3.01 20.65
N GLN A 159 26.98 3.27 20.36
CA GLN A 159 26.14 4.09 21.25
C GLN A 159 24.97 3.36 21.94
N GLN A 160 24.85 2.03 21.81
CA GLN A 160 23.86 1.23 22.55
C GLN A 160 24.41 0.54 23.82
N GLN A 161 25.59 0.95 24.29
CA GLN A 161 26.15 0.46 25.56
C GLN A 161 26.54 1.63 26.47
N PHE A 162 25.57 2.39 26.97
CA PHE A 162 25.73 3.18 28.20
C PHE A 162 24.41 3.23 28.96
#